data_AF-A0A444V7N3-F1
#
_entry.id   AF-A0A444V7N3-F1
#
_cell.length_a   1.000
_cell.length_b   1.000
_cell.length_c   1.000
_cell.angle_alpha   90.00
_cell.angle_beta   90.00
_cell.angle_gamma   90.00
#
_symmetry.space_group_name_H-M   'P 1'
#
loop_
_entity.id
_entity.type
_entity.pdbx_description
1 polymer ?
#
loop_
_entity_poly.entity_id
_entity_poly.type
_entity_poly.pdbx_seq_one_letter_code
_entity_poly.pdbx_strand_id
1 'polypeptide(L)'
;MQDLENRSRRNNIRIIGVTEGLERNNCSEYVRRLLCELLGVDVLEKERPLEIERAHRSLAPKPRDRERPRPLIVRLLRFQDRQKILDLARSQLPKKMSGKLISIYPDFSADLQAKTRKYTLIRKRMREKNVRYGLIYPATLKVTYGNRSVLLKTVEASAFIFENYNISLEENNKM
;
A
#
# COMPACT_ATOMS: atom_id res chain seq x y z
N MET A 1 -14.23 11.35 13.92
CA MET A 1 -13.35 12.09 12.97
C MET A 1 -12.56 11.16 12.04
N GLN A 2 -11.86 10.14 12.55
CA GLN A 2 -11.03 9.23 11.75
C GLN A 2 -11.78 8.45 10.65
N ASP A 3 -13.00 7.97 10.91
CA ASP A 3 -13.75 7.18 9.92
C ASP A 3 -14.17 8.03 8.70
N LEU A 4 -14.63 9.26 8.94
CA LEU A 4 -14.99 10.21 7.88
C LEU A 4 -13.80 10.53 6.97
N GLU A 5 -12.63 10.75 7.56
CA GLU A 5 -11.39 11.00 6.80
C GLU A 5 -11.00 9.80 5.93
N ASN A 6 -11.10 8.58 6.45
CA ASN A 6 -10.76 7.39 5.65
C ASN A 6 -11.82 7.09 4.59
N ARG A 7 -13.09 7.40 4.83
CA ARG A 7 -14.14 7.33 3.80
C ARG A 7 -13.87 8.32 2.66
N SER A 8 -13.46 9.55 2.97
CA SER A 8 -13.16 10.54 1.93
C SER A 8 -11.93 10.15 1.08
N ARG A 9 -10.97 9.44 1.68
CA ARG A 9 -9.77 8.90 1.02
C ARG A 9 -9.95 7.52 0.39
N ARG A 10 -11.14 6.92 0.43
CA ARG A 10 -11.37 5.53 -0.02
C ARG A 10 -10.97 5.29 -1.49
N ASN A 11 -11.10 6.31 -2.34
CA ASN A 11 -10.71 6.24 -3.75
C ASN A 11 -9.26 6.67 -4.01
N ASN A 12 -8.52 7.01 -2.96
CA ASN A 12 -7.16 7.48 -3.09
C ASN A 12 -6.15 6.33 -3.08
N ILE A 13 -5.10 6.48 -3.87
CA ILE A 13 -3.87 5.68 -3.82
C ILE A 13 -2.67 6.60 -3.62
N ARG A 14 -1.59 6.03 -3.09
CA ARG A 14 -0.31 6.68 -2.87
C ARG A 14 0.76 5.96 -3.67
N ILE A 15 1.45 6.68 -4.55
CA ILE A 15 2.56 6.15 -5.36
C ILE A 15 3.88 6.68 -4.77
N ILE A 16 4.79 5.76 -4.46
CA ILE A 16 6.09 6.04 -3.83
C ILE A 16 7.20 5.72 -4.82
N GLY A 17 8.27 6.52 -4.83
CA GLY A 17 9.48 6.24 -5.61
C GLY A 17 9.58 6.99 -6.95
N VAL A 18 8.54 7.75 -7.32
CA VAL A 18 8.56 8.57 -8.55
C VAL A 18 9.54 9.73 -8.40
N THR A 19 10.51 9.86 -9.32
CA THR A 19 11.46 10.99 -9.32
C THR A 19 10.74 12.33 -9.45
N GLU A 20 11.11 13.31 -8.64
CA GLU A 20 10.52 14.66 -8.65
C GLU A 20 10.66 15.32 -10.03
N GLY A 21 9.59 15.98 -10.51
CA GLY A 21 9.61 16.77 -11.73
C GLY A 21 9.29 16.01 -13.02
N LEU A 22 9.16 14.68 -12.97
CA LEU A 22 8.77 13.88 -14.14
C LEU A 22 7.32 14.16 -14.59
N GLU A 23 6.47 14.61 -13.67
CA GLU A 23 5.07 14.97 -13.96
C GLU A 23 4.93 16.17 -14.89
N ARG A 24 5.94 17.07 -14.89
CA ARG A 24 5.91 18.36 -15.57
C ARG A 24 4.61 19.11 -15.25
N ASN A 25 3.85 19.51 -16.27
CA ASN A 25 2.67 20.38 -16.13
C ASN A 25 1.37 19.60 -15.90
N ASN A 26 1.33 18.28 -16.15
CA ASN A 26 0.11 17.47 -16.04
C ASN A 26 0.35 16.19 -15.24
N CYS A 27 0.15 16.29 -13.92
CA CYS A 27 0.35 15.18 -13.01
C CYS A 27 -0.65 14.04 -13.24
N SER A 28 -1.90 14.33 -13.61
CA SER A 28 -2.93 13.30 -13.80
C SER A 28 -2.61 12.44 -15.02
N GLU A 29 -2.25 13.06 -16.14
CA GLU A 29 -1.86 12.35 -17.36
C GLU A 29 -0.58 11.54 -17.17
N TYR A 30 0.42 12.12 -16.49
CA TYR A 30 1.64 11.38 -16.14
C TYR A 30 1.33 10.13 -15.30
N VAL A 31 0.47 10.27 -14.28
CA VAL A 31 0.09 9.13 -13.43
C VAL A 31 -0.68 8.07 -14.21
N ARG A 32 -1.60 8.46 -15.11
CA ARG A 32 -2.32 7.51 -15.96
C ARG A 32 -1.34 6.67 -16.78
N ARG A 33 -0.39 7.33 -17.47
CA ARG A 33 0.66 6.66 -18.25
C ARG A 33 1.52 5.75 -17.38
N LEU A 34 1.96 6.24 -16.23
CA LEU A 34 2.77 5.48 -15.28
C LEU A 34 2.05 4.20 -14.81
N LEU A 35 0.76 4.29 -14.48
CA LEU A 35 -0.02 3.13 -14.05
C LEU A 35 -0.17 2.11 -15.17
N CYS A 36 -0.41 2.56 -16.39
CA CYS A 36 -0.50 1.69 -17.57
C CYS A 36 0.83 0.99 -17.87
N GLU A 37 1.96 1.70 -17.78
CA GLU A 37 3.30 1.13 -17.96
C GLU A 37 3.63 0.10 -16.87
N LEU A 38 3.28 0.38 -15.62
CA LEU A 38 3.59 -0.50 -14.49
C LEU A 38 2.71 -1.74 -14.41
N LEU A 39 1.42 -1.63 -14.73
CA LEU A 39 0.41 -2.65 -14.45
C LEU A 39 -0.29 -3.22 -15.69
N GLY A 40 -0.01 -2.66 -16.87
CA GLY A 40 -0.56 -3.08 -18.16
C GLY A 40 -1.79 -2.29 -18.58
N VAL A 41 -1.72 -1.67 -19.77
CA VAL A 41 -2.83 -0.92 -20.39
C VAL A 41 -4.02 -1.83 -20.69
N ASP A 42 -3.77 -3.03 -21.23
CA ASP A 42 -4.82 -4.01 -21.58
C ASP A 42 -5.58 -4.52 -20.36
N VAL A 43 -5.00 -4.36 -19.17
CA VAL A 43 -5.65 -4.70 -17.92
C VAL A 43 -6.40 -3.50 -17.37
N LEU A 44 -5.75 -2.35 -17.22
CA LEU A 44 -6.36 -1.19 -16.58
C LEU A 44 -7.44 -0.53 -17.44
N GLU A 45 -7.23 -0.44 -18.75
CA GLU A 45 -8.09 0.32 -19.67
C GLU A 45 -8.89 -0.57 -20.62
N LYS A 46 -9.02 -1.87 -20.29
CA LYS A 46 -9.72 -2.86 -21.12
C LYS A 46 -11.12 -2.42 -21.56
N GLU A 47 -11.90 -1.89 -20.62
CA GLU A 47 -13.32 -1.54 -20.84
C GLU A 47 -13.52 -0.05 -21.07
N ARG A 48 -12.68 0.78 -20.45
CA ARG A 48 -12.72 2.23 -20.52
C ARG A 48 -11.37 2.83 -20.13
N PRO A 49 -11.07 4.07 -20.53
CA PRO A 49 -9.92 4.82 -20.02
C PRO A 49 -9.91 4.94 -18.50
N LEU A 50 -8.73 4.97 -17.89
CA LEU A 50 -8.59 5.21 -16.45
C LEU A 50 -8.88 6.68 -16.12
N GLU A 51 -9.90 6.89 -15.28
CA GLU A 51 -10.36 8.24 -14.90
C GLU A 51 -9.71 8.68 -13.57
N ILE A 52 -8.79 9.64 -13.66
CA ILE A 52 -8.14 10.27 -12.51
C ILE A 52 -8.79 11.63 -12.25
N GLU A 53 -9.43 11.76 -11.09
CA GLU A 53 -10.05 13.01 -10.66
C GLU A 53 -8.99 14.05 -10.28
N ARG A 54 -7.95 13.62 -9.55
CA ARG A 54 -6.86 14.50 -9.12
C ARG A 54 -5.59 13.73 -8.86
N ALA A 55 -4.45 14.25 -9.31
CA ALA A 55 -3.12 13.77 -8.92
C ALA A 55 -2.22 14.94 -8.53
N HIS A 56 -1.47 14.78 -7.44
CA HIS A 56 -0.52 15.79 -6.97
C HIS A 56 0.53 15.15 -6.05
N ARG A 57 1.67 15.84 -5.85
CA ARG A 57 2.64 15.47 -4.82
C ARG A 57 2.08 15.83 -3.44
N SER A 58 2.46 15.07 -2.42
CA SER A 58 2.15 15.43 -1.02
C SER A 58 2.72 16.81 -0.67
N LEU A 59 2.04 17.53 0.22
CA LEU A 59 2.39 18.90 0.65
C LEU A 59 3.70 19.01 1.47
N ALA A 60 4.51 17.95 1.54
CA ALA A 60 5.81 18.01 2.17
C ALA A 60 6.75 18.97 1.41
N PRO A 61 7.73 19.60 2.10
CA PRO A 61 8.78 20.39 1.47
C PRO A 61 9.48 19.59 0.36
N LYS A 62 9.90 20.28 -0.70
CA LYS A 62 10.63 19.63 -1.78
C LYS A 62 11.93 19.04 -1.21
N PRO A 63 12.19 17.75 -1.43
CA PRO A 63 13.38 17.08 -0.91
C PRO A 63 14.64 17.64 -1.57
N ARG A 64 15.77 17.58 -0.85
CA ARG A 64 17.10 17.87 -1.39
C ARG A 64 17.53 16.78 -2.38
N ASP A 65 18.58 17.05 -3.14
CA ASP A 65 19.18 16.03 -3.99
C ASP A 65 19.60 14.81 -3.15
N ARG A 66 19.26 13.60 -3.64
CA ARG A 66 19.44 12.29 -2.99
C ARG A 66 18.48 11.96 -1.84
N GLU A 67 17.62 12.88 -1.41
CA GLU A 67 16.53 12.55 -0.49
C GLU A 67 15.38 11.79 -1.18
N ARG A 68 14.53 11.15 -0.37
CA ARG A 68 13.40 10.38 -0.90
C ARG A 68 12.39 11.32 -1.56
N PRO A 69 11.94 11.03 -2.80
CA PRO A 69 10.97 11.88 -3.47
C PRO A 69 9.62 11.85 -2.75
N ARG A 70 8.86 12.95 -2.82
CA ARG A 70 7.54 13.06 -2.18
C ARG A 70 6.57 12.09 -2.83
N PRO A 71 5.75 11.36 -2.07
CA PRO A 71 4.78 10.48 -2.71
C PRO A 71 3.74 11.27 -3.50
N LEU A 72 3.25 10.67 -4.58
CA LEU A 72 2.08 11.15 -5.31
C LEU A 72 0.82 10.65 -4.60
N ILE A 73 -0.13 11.56 -4.40
CA ILE A 73 -1.48 11.26 -3.92
C ILE A 73 -2.40 11.38 -5.13
N VAL A 74 -3.09 10.29 -5.44
CA VAL A 74 -3.93 10.17 -6.62
C VAL A 74 -5.32 9.77 -6.18
N ARG A 75 -6.32 10.57 -6.55
CA ARG A 75 -7.72 10.27 -6.38
C ARG A 75 -8.29 9.77 -7.70
N LEU A 76 -8.78 8.53 -7.67
CA LEU A 76 -9.45 7.93 -8.81
C LEU A 76 -10.94 8.26 -8.75
N LEU A 77 -11.57 8.40 -9.92
CA LEU A 77 -13.00 8.67 -9.98
C LEU A 77 -13.80 7.49 -9.41
N ARG A 78 -13.34 6.26 -9.67
CA ARG A 78 -14.06 5.03 -9.36
C ARG A 78 -13.33 4.15 -8.36
N PHE A 79 -14.08 3.68 -7.37
CA PHE A 79 -13.55 2.78 -6.33
C PHE A 79 -13.06 1.45 -6.91
N GLN A 80 -13.72 0.95 -7.96
CA GLN A 80 -13.37 -0.33 -8.61
C GLN A 80 -11.97 -0.25 -9.24
N ASP A 81 -11.68 0.83 -9.97
CA ASP A 81 -10.37 1.04 -10.59
C ASP A 81 -9.28 1.13 -9.53
N ARG A 82 -9.55 1.84 -8.42
CA ARG A 82 -8.67 1.89 -7.25
C ARG A 82 -8.39 0.50 -6.68
N GLN A 83 -9.42 -0.33 -6.53
CA GLN A 83 -9.26 -1.68 -5.98
C GLN A 83 -8.43 -2.55 -6.92
N LYS A 84 -8.73 -2.52 -8.22
CA LYS A 84 -8.00 -3.24 -9.27
C LYS A 84 -6.52 -2.88 -9.30
N ILE A 85 -6.19 -1.58 -9.26
CA ILE A 85 -4.81 -1.09 -9.19
C ILE A 85 -4.10 -1.63 -7.97
N LEU A 86 -4.74 -1.62 -6.80
CA LEU A 86 -4.12 -2.10 -5.56
C LEU A 86 -3.93 -3.63 -5.54
N ASP A 87 -4.84 -4.38 -6.16
CA ASP A 87 -4.71 -5.83 -6.26
C ASP A 87 -3.54 -6.21 -7.19
N LEU A 88 -3.41 -5.53 -8.34
CA LEU A 88 -2.27 -5.68 -9.25
C LEU A 88 -0.96 -5.22 -8.59
N ALA A 89 -0.99 -4.13 -7.83
CA ALA A 89 0.17 -3.65 -7.10
C ALA A 89 0.68 -4.68 -6.08
N ARG A 90 -0.20 -5.42 -5.40
CA ARG A 90 0.21 -6.45 -4.44
C ARG A 90 0.91 -7.63 -5.08
N SER A 91 0.58 -7.98 -6.31
CA SER A 91 1.16 -9.13 -7.01
C SER A 91 2.36 -8.76 -7.88
N GLN A 92 2.42 -7.53 -8.40
CA GLN A 92 3.41 -7.14 -9.41
C GLN A 92 4.43 -6.10 -8.95
N LEU A 93 4.19 -5.38 -7.85
CA LEU A 93 5.08 -4.33 -7.37
C LEU A 93 5.82 -4.75 -6.08
N PRO A 94 7.01 -4.20 -5.81
CA PRO A 94 7.66 -3.07 -6.47
C PRO A 94 8.33 -3.39 -7.82
N LYS A 95 8.39 -2.41 -8.74
CA LYS A 95 9.14 -2.48 -10.01
C LYS A 95 10.17 -1.35 -10.10
N LYS A 96 11.31 -1.60 -10.76
CA LYS A 96 12.30 -0.55 -11.02
C LYS A 96 11.89 0.27 -12.25
N MET A 97 11.94 1.59 -12.13
CA MET A 97 11.76 2.54 -13.22
C MET A 97 12.80 3.65 -13.06
N SER A 98 13.60 3.90 -14.11
CA SER A 98 14.72 4.85 -14.07
C SER A 98 15.63 4.67 -12.84
N GLY A 99 15.94 3.41 -12.50
CA GLY A 99 16.78 3.04 -11.36
C GLY A 99 16.12 3.13 -9.98
N LYS A 100 14.87 3.61 -9.85
CA LYS A 100 14.14 3.70 -8.57
C LYS A 100 13.02 2.68 -8.48
N LEU A 101 12.83 2.11 -7.30
CA LEU A 101 11.71 1.21 -7.02
C LEU A 101 10.42 2.01 -6.84
N ILE A 102 9.39 1.67 -7.62
CA ILE A 102 8.05 2.23 -7.51
C ILE A 102 7.13 1.24 -6.80
N SER A 103 6.42 1.75 -5.80
CA SER A 103 5.43 1.02 -5.03
C SER A 103 4.12 1.79 -4.96
N ILE A 104 2.99 1.08 -4.89
CA ILE A 104 1.66 1.66 -4.79
C ILE A 104 0.97 1.13 -3.53
N TYR A 105 0.36 2.03 -2.76
CA TYR A 105 -0.33 1.71 -1.51
C TYR A 105 -1.67 2.43 -1.41
N PRO A 106 -2.59 1.97 -0.54
CA PRO A 106 -3.74 2.76 -0.12
C PRO A 106 -3.29 4.09 0.53
N ASP A 107 -4.02 5.18 0.30
CA ASP A 107 -3.84 6.43 1.05
C ASP A 107 -4.74 6.43 2.29
N PHE A 108 -4.19 6.00 3.42
CA PHE A 108 -4.87 5.98 4.71
C PHE A 108 -4.57 7.23 5.55
N SER A 109 -5.42 7.56 6.51
CA SER A 109 -5.11 8.61 7.50
C SER A 109 -3.87 8.25 8.33
N ALA A 110 -3.20 9.26 8.92
CA ALA A 110 -1.99 9.05 9.71
C ALA A 110 -2.20 8.05 10.85
N ASP A 111 -3.33 8.15 11.55
CA ASP A 111 -3.72 7.25 12.62
C ASP A 111 -3.93 5.81 12.14
N LEU A 112 -4.56 5.64 10.97
CA LEU A 112 -4.79 4.32 10.40
C LEU A 112 -3.48 3.71 9.91
N GLN A 113 -2.59 4.53 9.32
CA GLN A 113 -1.23 4.13 9.02
C GLN A 113 -0.46 3.72 10.29
N ALA A 114 -0.62 4.43 11.41
CA ALA A 114 0.00 4.06 12.68
C ALA A 114 -0.52 2.71 13.19
N LYS A 115 -1.84 2.48 13.17
CA LYS A 115 -2.46 1.20 13.55
C LYS A 115 -1.99 0.04 12.68
N THR A 116 -1.96 0.22 11.36
CA THR A 116 -1.51 -0.82 10.42
C THR A 116 -0.01 -1.09 10.52
N ARG A 117 0.80 -0.08 10.86
CA ARG A 117 2.26 -0.24 11.11
C ARG A 117 2.58 -1.16 12.27
N LYS A 118 1.73 -1.24 13.30
CA LYS A 118 1.89 -2.18 14.43
C LYS A 118 1.95 -3.65 13.99
N TYR A 119 1.34 -3.98 12.86
CA TYR A 119 1.36 -5.34 12.29
C TYR A 119 2.56 -5.59 11.36
N THR A 120 3.49 -4.65 11.19
CA THR A 120 4.59 -4.79 10.21
C THR A 120 5.53 -5.93 10.58
N LEU A 121 5.94 -6.00 11.85
CA LEU A 121 6.83 -7.05 12.35
C LEU A 121 6.15 -8.43 12.29
N ILE A 122 4.92 -8.52 12.78
CA ILE A 122 4.09 -9.72 12.72
C ILE A 122 3.98 -10.25 11.28
N ARG A 123 3.61 -9.38 10.33
CA ARG A 123 3.50 -9.76 8.91
C ARG A 123 4.85 -10.20 8.33
N LYS A 124 5.96 -9.56 8.72
CA LYS A 124 7.30 -9.97 8.28
C LYS A 124 7.60 -11.40 8.71
N ARG A 125 7.44 -11.71 10.00
CA ARG A 125 7.69 -13.05 10.54
C ARG A 125 6.76 -14.11 9.96
N MET A 126 5.49 -13.77 9.74
CA MET A 126 4.53 -14.68 9.07
C MET A 126 4.95 -15.03 7.65
N ARG A 127 5.47 -14.07 6.87
CA ARG A 127 6.02 -14.37 5.54
C ARG A 127 7.23 -15.30 5.61
N GLU A 128 8.13 -15.08 6.56
CA GLU A 128 9.32 -15.92 6.75
C GLU A 128 8.94 -17.38 7.08
N LYS A 129 7.77 -17.58 7.70
CA LYS A 129 7.22 -18.91 8.01
C LYS A 129 6.18 -19.40 6.99
N ASN A 130 6.02 -18.74 5.84
CA ASN A 130 5.03 -19.06 4.81
C ASN A 130 3.58 -19.17 5.32
N VAL A 131 3.24 -18.44 6.39
CA VAL A 131 1.88 -18.41 6.94
C VAL A 131 1.01 -17.49 6.08
N ARG A 132 -0.16 -17.97 5.65
CA ARG A 132 -1.11 -17.16 4.89
C ARG A 132 -1.82 -16.18 5.81
N TYR A 133 -1.72 -14.89 5.51
CA TYR A 133 -2.37 -13.82 6.24
C TYR A 133 -2.89 -12.71 5.32
N GLY A 134 -3.73 -11.84 5.88
CA GLY A 134 -4.18 -10.60 5.27
C GLY A 134 -4.41 -9.53 6.34
N LEU A 135 -4.41 -8.26 5.95
CA LEU A 135 -4.80 -7.17 6.84
C LEU A 135 -6.11 -6.57 6.31
N ILE A 136 -7.18 -6.72 7.08
CA ILE A 136 -8.51 -6.21 6.76
C ILE A 136 -8.63 -4.79 7.29
N TYR A 137 -9.29 -3.92 6.52
CA TYR A 137 -9.66 -2.59 6.97
C TYR A 137 -10.56 -2.65 8.22
N PRO A 138 -10.37 -1.78 9.23
CA PRO A 138 -9.35 -0.73 9.26
C PRO A 138 -7.95 -1.27 9.59
N ALA A 139 -7.80 -2.15 10.58
CA ALA A 139 -6.50 -2.69 10.98
C ALA A 139 -6.67 -3.99 11.79
N THR A 140 -7.26 -5.01 11.15
CA THR A 140 -7.49 -6.33 11.76
C THR A 140 -6.72 -7.39 10.98
N LEU A 141 -5.89 -8.17 11.66
CA LEU A 141 -5.10 -9.23 11.02
C LEU A 141 -5.98 -10.47 10.80
N LYS A 142 -6.10 -10.92 9.55
CA LYS A 142 -6.71 -12.19 9.19
C LYS A 142 -5.60 -13.22 9.03
N VAL A 143 -5.63 -14.30 9.82
CA VAL A 143 -4.66 -15.40 9.72
C VAL A 143 -5.41 -16.65 9.32
N THR A 144 -4.91 -17.35 8.30
CA THR A 144 -5.42 -18.68 7.95
C THR A 144 -4.67 -19.71 8.78
N TYR A 145 -5.38 -20.50 9.58
CA TYR A 145 -4.83 -21.60 10.38
C TYR A 145 -5.65 -22.86 10.10
N GLY A 146 -4.98 -23.90 9.59
CA GLY A 146 -5.65 -25.06 9.01
C GLY A 146 -6.68 -24.64 7.94
N ASN A 147 -7.94 -25.07 8.11
CA ASN A 147 -9.05 -24.72 7.21
C ASN A 147 -9.87 -23.51 7.68
N ARG A 148 -9.44 -22.78 8.72
CA ARG A 148 -10.18 -21.64 9.28
C ARG A 148 -9.41 -20.34 9.13
N SER A 149 -10.16 -19.24 9.12
CA SER A 149 -9.58 -17.89 9.17
C SER A 149 -9.93 -17.24 10.50
N VAL A 150 -8.93 -16.79 11.24
CA VAL A 150 -9.10 -16.08 12.52
C VAL A 150 -8.83 -14.59 12.30
N LEU A 151 -9.67 -13.73 12.91
CA LEU A 151 -9.51 -12.29 12.90
C LEU A 151 -8.94 -11.85 14.25
N LEU A 152 -7.80 -11.17 14.22
CA LEU A 152 -7.02 -10.85 15.41
C LEU A 152 -6.74 -9.35 15.46
N LYS A 153 -6.92 -8.75 16.63
CA LYS A 153 -6.39 -7.41 16.94
C LYS A 153 -4.91 -7.52 17.33
N THR A 154 -4.20 -6.39 17.42
CA THR A 154 -2.73 -6.37 17.58
C THR A 154 -2.24 -7.21 18.77
N VAL A 155 -2.90 -7.12 19.93
CA VAL A 155 -2.47 -7.82 21.16
C VAL A 155 -2.69 -9.33 21.04
N GLU A 156 -3.88 -9.73 20.57
CA GLU A 156 -4.27 -11.12 20.33
C GLU A 156 -3.40 -11.77 19.25
N ALA A 157 -2.99 -10.99 18.25
CA ALA A 157 -2.16 -11.49 17.15
C ALA A 157 -0.80 -11.99 17.64
N SER A 158 -0.13 -11.28 18.54
CA SER A 158 1.18 -11.72 19.04
C SER A 158 1.10 -13.06 19.76
N ALA A 159 0.15 -13.21 20.68
CA ALA A 159 -0.06 -14.44 21.44
C ALA A 159 -0.44 -15.61 20.52
N PHE A 160 -1.42 -15.40 19.64
CA PHE A 160 -1.90 -16.44 18.72
C PHE A 160 -0.77 -17.01 17.85
N ILE A 161 0.11 -16.15 17.33
CA ILE A 161 1.15 -16.59 16.39
C ILE A 161 2.31 -17.26 17.14
N PHE A 162 2.61 -16.83 18.36
CA PHE A 162 3.55 -17.54 19.21
C PHE A 162 3.05 -18.95 19.52
N GLU A 163 1.80 -19.08 19.98
CA GLU A 163 1.21 -20.37 20.36
C GLU A 163 1.05 -21.34 19.18
N ASN A 164 0.59 -20.85 18.01
CA ASN A 164 0.20 -21.72 16.90
C ASN A 164 1.30 -21.92 15.85
N TYR A 165 2.29 -21.04 15.80
CA TYR A 165 3.35 -21.07 14.78
C TYR A 165 4.77 -20.96 15.36
N ASN A 166 4.91 -20.89 16.69
CA ASN A 166 6.17 -20.68 17.39
C ASN A 166 6.96 -19.48 16.84
N ILE A 167 6.24 -18.37 16.57
CA ILE A 167 6.83 -17.13 16.08
C ILE A 167 6.96 -16.15 17.24
N SER A 168 8.20 -15.94 17.69
CA SER A 168 8.51 -14.84 18.61
C SER A 168 8.64 -13.51 17.86
N LEU A 169 8.13 -12.45 18.48
CA LEU A 169 8.30 -11.07 18.02
C LEU A 169 9.50 -10.37 18.66
N GLU A 170 10.25 -11.05 19.53
CA GLU A 170 11.50 -10.51 20.08
C GLU A 170 12.49 -10.28 18.94
N GLU A 171 13.01 -9.07 18.85
CA GLU A 171 14.15 -8.78 17.98
C GLU A 171 15.32 -9.62 18.48
N ASN A 172 15.78 -10.55 17.66
CA ASN A 172 17.10 -11.12 17.87
C ASN A 172 18.08 -9.94 17.73
N ASN A 173 18.44 -9.32 18.85
CA ASN A 173 19.65 -8.53 19.00
C ASN A 173 20.82 -9.47 18.70
N LYS A 174 21.13 -9.64 17.42
CA LYS A 174 22.42 -10.18 17.00
C LYS A 174 23.32 -8.98 16.73
N MET A 175 24.31 -8.88 17.61
CA MET A 175 25.57 -8.13 17.49
C MET A 175 26.13 -8.16 16.07
#